data_AF-A0A0F9BPA8-F1
#
_entry.id   AF-A0A0F9BPA8-F1
#
_cell.length_a   1.000
_cell.length_b   1.000
_cell.length_c   1.000
_cell.angle_alpha   90.00
_cell.angle_beta   90.00
_cell.angle_gamma   90.00
#
_symmetry.space_group_name_H-M   'P 1'
#
loop_
_entity.id
_entity.type
_entity.pdbx_description
1 polymer ?
#
loop_
_entity_poly.entity_id
_entity_poly.type
_entity_poly.pdbx_seq_one_letter_code
_entity_poly.pdbx_strand_id
1 'polypeptide(L)' 'MCCKDCGGSMTGDGYTLVFRCERLELPEDVEPDAGPLYCGFNEREKDD' A
#
# COMPACT_ATOMS: atom_id res chain seq x y z
N MET A 1 7.94 6.72 6.70
CA MET A 1 6.51 7.08 6.77
C MET A 1 5.81 5.99 7.56
N CYS A 2 4.84 6.32 8.43
CA CYS A 2 4.15 5.31 9.24
C CYS A 2 2.77 5.00 8.65
N CYS A 3 2.37 3.74 8.67
CA CYS A 3 1.04 3.28 8.27
C CYS A 3 0.00 3.88 9.21
N LYS A 4 -1.04 4.52 8.66
CA LYS A 4 -2.09 5.16 9.45
C LYS A 4 -3.01 4.18 10.17
N ASP A 5 -3.13 2.95 9.67
CA ASP A 5 -4.05 1.94 10.20
C ASP A 5 -3.46 1.13 11.37
N CYS A 6 -2.16 0.80 11.31
CA CYS A 6 -1.52 -0.03 12.33
C CYS A 6 -0.33 0.62 13.03
N GLY A 7 0.09 1.82 12.62
CA GLY A 7 1.28 2.48 13.15
C GLY A 7 2.62 1.86 12.72
N GLY A 8 2.59 0.78 11.94
CA GLY A 8 3.79 0.11 11.43
C GLY A 8 4.54 0.94 10.38
N SER A 9 5.70 0.43 9.96
CA SER A 9 6.51 1.09 8.95
C SER A 9 5.92 0.92 7.55
N MET A 10 6.06 1.94 6.72
CA MET A 10 5.81 1.84 5.28
C MET A 10 7.12 1.52 4.54
N THR A 11 7.04 0.58 3.61
CA THR A 11 8.11 0.10 2.74
C THR A 11 7.76 0.42 1.28
N GLY A 12 8.76 0.49 0.41
CA GLY A 12 8.58 0.94 -0.98
C GLY A 12 9.23 2.30 -1.22
N ASP A 13 9.49 2.58 -2.49
CA ASP A 13 10.27 3.73 -2.95
C ASP A 13 9.49 4.64 -3.93
N GLY A 14 8.32 4.19 -4.39
CA GLY A 14 7.47 4.91 -5.34
C GLY A 14 7.96 4.89 -6.80
N TYR A 15 9.03 4.14 -7.10
CA TYR A 15 9.55 3.96 -8.46
C TYR A 15 9.64 2.48 -8.85
N THR A 16 10.15 1.64 -7.96
CA THR A 16 10.27 0.18 -8.16
C THR A 16 9.18 -0.57 -7.41
N LEU A 17 8.82 -0.08 -6.22
CA LEU A 17 7.75 -0.60 -5.38
C LEU A 17 6.89 0.54 -4.86
N VAL A 18 5.57 0.35 -4.92
CA VAL A 18 4.62 1.27 -4.29
C VAL A 18 4.90 1.38 -2.79
N PHE A 19 4.67 2.57 -2.23
CA PHE A 19 4.67 2.75 -0.79
C PHE A 19 3.54 1.91 -0.16
N ARG A 20 3.89 0.84 0.55
CA ARG A 20 2.94 -0.03 1.23
C ARG A 20 3.27 -0.19 2.71
N CYS A 21 2.30 -0.59 3.53
CA CYS A 21 2.60 -1.04 4.88
C CYS A 21 3.41 -2.33 4.88
N GLU A 22 4.35 -2.49 5.83
CA GLU A 22 5.14 -3.72 6.00
C GLU A 22 4.29 -4.98 6.27
N ARG A 23 3.09 -4.81 6.84
CA ARG A 23 2.13 -5.91 7.10
C ARG A 23 1.21 -6.20 5.92
N LEU A 24 1.25 -5.37 4.88
CA LEU A 24 0.44 -5.57 3.69
C LEU A 24 1.21 -6.45 2.70
N GLU A 25 0.66 -7.61 2.37
CA GLU A 25 1.15 -8.39 1.23
C GLU A 25 0.72 -7.68 -0.05
N LEU A 26 1.71 -7.37 -0.90
CA LEU A 26 1.46 -6.62 -2.12
C LEU A 26 0.81 -7.55 -3.16
N PRO A 27 -0.32 -7.17 -3.78
CA PRO A 27 -0.81 -7.84 -4.97
C PRO A 27 0.22 -7.74 -6.10
N GLU A 28 0.28 -8.74 -6.97
CA GLU A 28 1.26 -8.81 -8.06
C GLU A 28 1.05 -7.72 -9.13
N ASP A 29 -0.15 -7.13 -9.19
CA ASP A 29 -0.57 -6.16 -10.22
C ASP A 29 -0.57 -4.68 -9.74
N VAL A 30 0.12 -4.34 -8.65
CA VAL A 30 0.17 -2.95 -8.19
C VAL A 30 1.31 -2.17 -8.85
N GLU A 31 0.96 -1.10 -9.55
CA GLU A 31 1.91 -0.16 -10.14
C GLU A 31 2.71 0.59 -9.07
N PRO A 32 4.02 0.83 -9.27
CA PRO A 32 4.87 1.46 -8.28
C PRO A 32 4.54 2.94 -8.00
N ASP A 33 3.92 3.62 -8.97
CA ASP A 33 3.41 4.99 -8.84
C ASP A 33 1.99 5.06 -8.26
N ALA A 34 1.37 3.91 -7.92
CA ALA A 34 0.10 3.89 -7.23
C ALA A 34 0.18 4.63 -5.87
N GLY A 35 -0.97 5.07 -5.38
CA GLY A 35 -1.04 5.73 -4.08
C GLY A 35 -0.57 4.81 -2.94
N PRO A 36 -0.21 5.38 -1.78
CA PRO A 36 0.27 4.59 -0.65
C PRO A 36 -0.79 3.59 -0.17
N LEU A 37 -0.40 2.31 -0.09
CA LEU A 37 -1.26 1.22 0.35
C LEU A 37 -1.06 0.92 1.84
N TYR A 38 -2.17 0.78 2.56
CA TYR A 38 -2.15 0.54 4.00
C TYR A 38 -2.64 -0.88 4.32
N CYS A 39 -2.32 -1.42 5.50
CA CYS A 39 -2.70 -2.81 5.84
C CYS A 39 -4.22 -3.05 5.96
N GLY A 40 -5.04 -2.00 5.94
CA GLY A 40 -6.50 -2.08 5.86
C GLY A 40 -7.05 -1.97 4.44
N PHE A 41 -6.18 -1.97 3.41
CA PHE A 41 -6.59 -1.86 2.01
C PHE A 41 -7.37 -3.11 1.60
N ASN A 42 -8.70 -3.03 1.69
CA ASN A 42 -9.61 -3.96 1.04
C ASN A 42 -9.80 -3.42 -0.37
N GLU A 43 -9.58 -4.23 -1.41
CA GLU A 43 -9.79 -3.90 -2.84
C GLU A 43 -11.26 -3.60 -3.20
N ARG A 44 -12.09 -3.20 -2.23
CA ARG A 44 -13.53 -2.98 -2.33
C ARG A 44 -13.89 -1.50 -2.38
N GLU A 45 -13.20 -0.69 -3.19
CA GLU A 45 -13.70 0.65 -3.55
C GLU A 45 -13.38 0.96 -5.02
N LYS A 46 -14.01 0.20 -5.91
CA LYS A 46 -14.56 0.75 -7.16
C LYS A 46 -16.06 0.53 -7.12
N ASP A 47 -16.77 1.41 -6.42
CA ASP A 47 -18.21 1.61 -6.58
C ASP A 47 -18.37 2.93 -7.34
N ASP A 48 -19.05 2.83 -8.49
CA ASP A 48 -19.52 3.85 -9.44
C ASP A 48 -18.52 4.61 -10.34
#